data_AF-A0A392PLG7-F1
#
_entry.id   AF-A0A392PLG7-F1
#
_cell.length_a   1.000
_cell.length_b   1.000
_cell.length_c   1.000
_cell.angle_alpha   90.00
_cell.angle_beta   90.00
_cell.angle_gamma   90.00
#
_symmetry.space_group_name_H-M   'P 1'
#
loop_
_entity.id
_entity.type
_entity.pdbx_description
1 polymer ?
#
loop_
_entity_poly.entity_id
_entity_poly.type
_entity_poly.pdbx_seq_one_letter_code
_entity_poly.pdbx_strand_id
1 'polypeptide(L)'
;WLLKQELSKIVKSINRQLREKSIKTKVGAFSVLKELVVVLPNCLADHIGSLIPGIEKALNDKSSTSNLKIEALIFTRLVLSSHSPDVFHPYIKVTA
;
A
#
# COMPACT_ATOMS: atom_id res chain seq x y z
N TRP A 1 9.66 19.89 5.12
CA TRP A 1 9.08 19.50 3.82
C TRP A 1 7.59 19.36 3.95
N LEU A 2 6.83 20.16 3.19
CA LEU A 2 5.37 20.18 3.21
C LEU A 2 4.75 18.80 2.95
N LEU A 3 5.35 18.01 2.04
CA LEU A 3 4.86 16.67 1.71
C LEU A 3 4.83 15.72 2.92
N LYS A 4 5.84 15.77 3.82
CA LYS A 4 5.85 14.95 5.04
C LYS A 4 4.71 15.31 6.00
N GLN A 5 4.30 16.57 6.04
CA GLN A 5 3.19 17.03 6.89
C GLN A 5 1.83 16.54 6.36
N GLU A 6 1.72 16.40 5.04
CA GLU A 6 0.49 15.96 4.37
C GLU A 6 0.39 14.42 4.25
N LEU A 7 1.46 13.67 4.54
CA LEU A 7 1.51 12.21 4.42
C LEU A 7 0.30 11.52 5.06
N SER A 8 -0.03 11.86 6.31
CA SER A 8 -1.14 11.24 7.03
C SER A 8 -2.48 11.46 6.31
N LYS A 9 -2.71 12.66 5.75
CA LYS A 9 -3.95 12.99 5.02
C LYS A 9 -4.01 12.25 3.70
N ILE A 10 -2.89 12.19 2.97
CA ILE A 10 -2.76 11.47 1.69
C ILE A 10 -3.07 9.98 1.91
N VAL A 11 -2.36 9.34 2.86
CA VAL A 11 -2.56 7.93 3.19
C VAL A 11 -4.01 7.67 3.59
N LYS A 12 -4.60 8.47 4.48
CA LYS A 12 -6.01 8.32 4.89
C LYS A 12 -6.96 8.37 3.69
N SER A 13 -6.75 9.32 2.78
CA SER A 13 -7.59 9.47 1.57
C SER A 13 -7.44 8.26 0.65
N ILE A 14 -6.21 7.82 0.38
CA ILE A 14 -5.93 6.63 -0.44
C ILE A 14 -6.54 5.37 0.17
N ASN A 15 -6.45 5.23 1.49
CA ASN A 15 -6.96 4.05 2.18
C ASN A 15 -8.48 3.92 2.02
N ARG A 16 -9.20 5.04 1.94
CA ARG A 16 -10.62 5.07 1.55
C ARG A 16 -10.81 4.56 0.12
N GLN A 17 -10.00 5.03 -0.83
CA GLN A 17 -10.06 4.63 -2.24
C GLN A 17 -9.81 3.12 -2.45
N LEU A 18 -8.90 2.52 -1.67
CA LEU A 18 -8.62 1.08 -1.74
C LEU A 18 -9.83 0.21 -1.34
N ARG A 19 -10.78 0.77 -0.58
CA ARG A 19 -11.97 0.06 -0.10
C ARG A 19 -13.17 0.17 -1.04
N GLU A 20 -13.13 1.06 -2.03
CA GLU A 20 -14.23 1.30 -2.97
C GLU A 20 -14.47 0.11 -3.92
N LYS A 21 -15.54 0.17 -4.73
CA LYS A 21 -15.87 -0.90 -5.69
C LYS A 21 -15.07 -0.80 -6.98
N SER A 22 -14.74 0.41 -7.42
CA SER A 22 -14.09 0.65 -8.72
C SER A 22 -12.67 0.09 -8.78
N ILE A 23 -12.43 -0.86 -9.68
CA ILE A 23 -11.11 -1.46 -9.91
C ILE A 23 -10.12 -0.41 -10.42
N LYS A 24 -10.55 0.47 -11.34
CA LYS A 24 -9.69 1.55 -11.88
C LYS A 24 -9.24 2.51 -10.77
N THR A 25 -10.12 2.81 -9.83
CA THR A 25 -9.81 3.67 -8.67
C THR A 25 -8.75 3.04 -7.78
N LYS A 26 -8.87 1.73 -7.48
CA LYS A 26 -7.85 1.01 -6.69
C LYS A 26 -6.50 0.94 -7.40
N VAL A 27 -6.48 0.72 -8.70
CA VAL A 27 -5.24 0.76 -9.52
C VAL A 27 -4.58 2.14 -9.42
N GLY A 28 -5.35 3.21 -9.57
CA GLY A 28 -4.84 4.58 -9.39
C GLY A 28 -4.31 4.83 -7.97
N ALA A 29 -5.00 4.33 -6.95
CA ALA A 29 -4.56 4.43 -5.56
C ALA A 29 -3.20 3.75 -5.33
N PHE A 30 -2.98 2.54 -5.86
CA PHE A 30 -1.67 1.89 -5.80
C PHE A 30 -0.60 2.65 -6.59
N SER A 31 -0.95 3.21 -7.76
CA SER A 31 -0.02 4.04 -8.53
C SER A 31 0.48 5.24 -7.72
N VAL A 32 -0.41 5.96 -7.05
CA VAL A 32 -0.04 7.10 -6.20
C VAL A 32 0.85 6.66 -5.02
N LEU A 33 0.54 5.53 -4.38
CA LEU A 33 1.37 5.00 -3.28
C LEU A 33 2.77 4.63 -3.74
N LYS A 34 2.90 4.01 -4.92
CA LYS A 34 4.20 3.65 -5.49
C LYS A 34 5.06 4.90 -5.73
N GLU A 35 4.50 5.91 -6.41
CA GLU A 35 5.19 7.18 -6.66
C GLU A 35 5.62 7.85 -5.36
N LEU A 36 4.75 7.85 -4.34
CA LEU A 36 5.05 8.43 -3.04
C LEU A 36 6.27 7.76 -2.37
N VAL A 37 6.36 6.42 -2.43
CA VAL A 37 7.47 5.67 -1.85
C VAL A 37 8.77 5.87 -2.63
N VAL A 38 8.70 6.00 -3.96
CA VAL A 38 9.86 6.32 -4.80
C VAL A 38 10.41 7.71 -4.47
N VAL A 39 9.54 8.71 -4.30
CA VAL A 39 9.94 10.08 -3.99
C VAL A 39 10.42 10.23 -2.54
N LEU A 40 9.80 9.50 -1.61
CA LEU A 40 10.15 9.52 -0.18
C LEU A 40 10.31 8.08 0.36
N PRO A 41 11.53 7.53 0.32
CA PRO A 41 11.83 6.26 0.97
C PRO A 41 11.48 6.30 2.47
N ASN A 42 11.07 5.16 3.01
CA ASN A 42 10.64 4.98 4.39
C ASN A 42 9.42 5.81 4.87
N CYS A 43 8.71 6.52 3.98
CA CYS A 43 7.65 7.45 4.39
C CYS A 43 6.34 6.81 4.88
N LEU A 44 6.14 5.51 4.62
CA LEU A 44 4.93 4.79 4.99
C LEU A 44 5.10 3.95 6.26
N ALA A 45 6.25 4.01 6.95
CA ALA A 45 6.54 3.15 8.11
C ALA A 45 5.39 3.15 9.15
N ASP A 46 4.96 4.34 9.59
CA ASP A 46 3.87 4.52 10.57
C ASP A 46 2.46 4.26 10.01
N HIS A 47 2.38 3.92 8.73
CA HIS A 47 1.14 3.82 7.97
C HIS A 47 0.91 2.43 7.35
N ILE A 48 1.94 1.57 7.31
CA ILE A 48 1.87 0.23 6.71
C ILE A 48 0.68 -0.56 7.24
N GLY A 49 0.49 -0.60 8.56
CA GLY A 49 -0.61 -1.36 9.17
C GLY A 49 -2.00 -0.97 8.66
N SER A 50 -2.19 0.30 8.34
CA SER A 50 -3.46 0.76 7.77
C SER A 50 -3.65 0.31 6.32
N LEU A 51 -2.58 0.07 5.57
CA LEU A 51 -2.60 -0.30 4.15
C LEU A 51 -2.70 -1.82 3.92
N ILE A 52 -2.23 -2.64 4.88
CA ILE A 52 -2.26 -4.10 4.80
C ILE A 52 -3.63 -4.64 4.37
N PRO A 53 -4.78 -4.25 4.97
CA PRO A 53 -6.08 -4.76 4.55
C PRO A 53 -6.43 -4.44 3.08
N GLY A 54 -5.97 -3.29 2.57
CA GLY A 54 -6.17 -2.91 1.18
C GLY A 54 -5.35 -3.77 0.21
N ILE A 55 -4.12 -4.11 0.59
CA ILE A 55 -3.24 -5.02 -0.16
C ILE A 55 -3.84 -6.43 -0.16
N GLU A 56 -4.17 -6.98 1.01
CA GLU A 56 -4.73 -8.32 1.14
C GLU A 56 -6.03 -8.46 0.34
N LYS A 57 -6.91 -7.46 0.42
CA LYS A 57 -8.15 -7.45 -0.36
C LYS A 57 -7.86 -7.42 -1.86
N ALA A 58 -6.94 -6.59 -2.33
CA ALA A 58 -6.58 -6.55 -3.75
C ALA A 58 -6.06 -7.90 -4.26
N LEU A 59 -5.28 -8.63 -3.45
CA LEU A 59 -4.69 -9.92 -3.84
C LEU A 59 -5.69 -11.08 -3.78
N ASN A 60 -6.54 -11.12 -2.75
CA ASN A 60 -7.36 -12.28 -2.43
C ASN A 60 -8.82 -12.19 -2.94
N ASP A 61 -9.34 -10.99 -3.20
CA ASP A 61 -10.72 -10.82 -3.66
C ASP A 61 -10.90 -11.45 -5.06
N LYS A 62 -11.97 -12.25 -5.22
CA LYS A 62 -12.31 -12.93 -6.49
C LYS A 62 -12.65 -11.96 -7.61
N SER A 63 -13.13 -10.76 -7.26
CA SER A 63 -13.46 -9.71 -8.21
C SER A 63 -12.24 -8.90 -8.69
N SER A 64 -11.08 -9.09 -8.06
CA SER A 64 -9.84 -8.40 -8.46
C SER A 64 -9.33 -8.92 -9.79
N THR A 65 -9.13 -8.01 -10.74
CA THR A 65 -8.49 -8.32 -12.02
C THR A 65 -7.00 -8.58 -11.85
N SER A 66 -6.38 -9.29 -12.80
CA SER A 66 -4.94 -9.54 -12.81
C SER A 66 -4.12 -8.24 -12.75
N ASN A 67 -4.59 -7.17 -13.40
CA ASN A 67 -3.93 -5.87 -13.35
C ASN A 67 -3.89 -5.30 -11.92
N LEU A 68 -5.02 -5.33 -11.19
CA LEU A 68 -5.05 -4.87 -9.81
C LEU A 68 -4.13 -5.70 -8.89
N LYS A 69 -4.06 -7.02 -9.11
CA LYS A 69 -3.15 -7.89 -8.36
C LYS A 69 -1.68 -7.57 -8.64
N ILE A 70 -1.33 -7.33 -9.91
CA ILE A 70 0.02 -6.93 -10.32
C ILE A 70 0.40 -5.60 -9.63
N GLU A 71 -0.49 -4.61 -9.66
CA GLU A 71 -0.27 -3.33 -8.99
C GLU A 71 -0.04 -3.48 -7.48
N ALA A 72 -0.86 -4.29 -6.81
CA ALA A 72 -0.68 -4.58 -5.39
C ALA A 72 0.64 -5.32 -5.10
N LEU A 73 1.03 -6.27 -5.94
CA LEU A 73 2.31 -7.00 -5.80
C LEU A 73 3.52 -6.09 -6.02
N ILE A 74 3.49 -5.24 -7.05
CA ILE A 74 4.57 -4.27 -7.30
C ILE A 74 4.70 -3.32 -6.12
N PHE A 75 3.58 -2.79 -5.62
CA PHE A 75 3.59 -1.94 -4.43
C PHE A 75 4.15 -2.67 -3.21
N THR A 76 3.73 -3.92 -2.97
CA THR A 76 4.22 -4.76 -1.86
C THR A 76 5.73 -4.97 -1.95
N ARG A 77 6.26 -5.32 -3.13
CA ARG A 77 7.70 -5.45 -3.37
C ARG A 77 8.43 -4.15 -3.07
N LEU A 78 7.88 -3.02 -3.53
CA LEU A 78 8.48 -1.71 -3.35
C LEU A 78 8.61 -1.36 -1.87
N VAL A 79 7.52 -1.46 -1.09
CA VAL A 79 7.57 -1.11 0.34
C VAL A 79 8.50 -2.00 1.13
N LEU A 80 8.55 -3.31 0.83
CA LEU A 80 9.47 -4.25 1.46
C LEU A 80 10.94 -3.93 1.16
N SER A 81 11.22 -3.32 0.01
CA SER A 81 12.58 -2.95 -0.39
C SER A 81 13.00 -1.56 0.11
N SER A 82 12.05 -0.74 0.56
CA SER A 82 12.27 0.68 0.85
C SER A 82 12.05 1.07 2.32
N HIS A 83 11.67 0.13 3.18
CA HIS A 83 11.43 0.34 4.61
C HIS A 83 12.20 -0.70 5.42
N SER A 84 12.47 -0.38 6.69
CA SER A 84 13.13 -1.31 7.60
C SER A 84 12.28 -2.58 7.82
N PRO A 85 12.89 -3.78 7.93
CA PRO A 85 12.15 -5.04 8.08
C PRO A 85 11.23 -5.11 9.29
N ASP A 86 11.60 -4.46 10.41
CA ASP A 86 10.84 -4.43 11.66
C ASP A 86 9.42 -3.88 11.51
N VAL A 87 9.21 -2.98 10.54
CA VAL A 87 7.88 -2.45 10.19
C VAL A 87 6.93 -3.57 9.73
N PHE A 88 7.45 -4.63 9.11
CA PHE A 88 6.65 -5.71 8.55
C PHE A 88 6.50 -6.92 9.47
N HIS A 89 7.34 -7.06 10.50
CA HIS A 89 7.30 -8.21 11.42
C HIS A 89 5.89 -8.49 12.00
N PRO A 90 5.07 -7.47 12.40
CA PRO A 90 3.73 -7.73 12.91
C PRO A 90 2.75 -8.37 11.90
N TYR A 91 3.06 -8.31 10.60
CA TYR A 91 2.18 -8.78 9.52
C TYR A 91 2.69 -10.06 8.84
N ILE A 92 3.85 -10.57 9.25
CA ILE A 92 4.40 -11.82 8.74
C ILE A 92 4.04 -12.92 9.72
N LYS A 93 3.29 -13.93 9.25
CA LYS A 93 3.04 -15.12 10.05
C LYS A 93 4.31 -15.95 10.10
N VAL A 94 4.92 -16.07 11.28
CA VAL A 94 5.99 -17.04 11.52
C VAL A 94 5.36 -18.43 11.49
N THR A 95 5.66 -19.20 10.45
CA THR A 95 5.36 -20.63 10.42
C THR A 95 6.49 -21.36 11.11
N ALA A 96 6.18 -22.01 12.24
CA ALA A 96 7.05 -22.99 12.88
C ALA A 96 7.19 -24.25 12.02
#